data_AF-A0AA85BQB5-F1
#
_entry.id   AF-A0AA85BQB5-F1
#
_cell.length_a   1.000
_cell.length_b   1.000
_cell.length_c   1.000
_cell.angle_alpha   90.00
_cell.angle_beta   90.00
_cell.angle_gamma   90.00
#
_symmetry.space_group_name_H-M   'P 1'
#
loop_
_entity.id
_entity.type
_entity.pdbx_description
1 polymer ?
#
loop_
_entity_poly.entity_id
_entity_poly.type
_entity_poly.pdbx_seq_one_letter_code
_entity_poly.pdbx_strand_id
1 'polypeptide(L)'
;MDEPLIYLAMDNAKIIINILKAVHFRDLATIFATNNGIKVTVEDSKCIQGNAFLHSALFREYSVKKDIISFRTNLGVLVDCLSIFGTSVQGPSVSFILSYKTHGSGLNIL
;
A
#
# COMPACT_ATOMS: atom_id res chain seq x y z
N MET A 1 10.03 -20.09 -10.29
CA MET A 1 9.38 -19.48 -9.12
C MET A 1 8.47 -18.41 -9.66
N ASP A 2 7.17 -18.47 -9.38
CA ASP A 2 6.23 -17.48 -9.94
C ASP A 2 6.52 -16.09 -9.39
N GLU A 3 6.65 -15.12 -10.29
CA GLU A 3 6.73 -13.71 -9.93
C GLU A 3 5.39 -13.25 -9.33
N PRO A 4 5.43 -12.39 -8.30
CA PRO A 4 4.21 -11.93 -7.65
C PRO A 4 3.36 -11.05 -8.58
N LEU A 5 2.04 -11.11 -8.39
CA LEU A 5 1.06 -10.26 -9.07
C LEU A 5 1.32 -8.76 -8.87
N ILE A 6 1.72 -8.36 -7.66
CA ILE A 6 2.17 -7.01 -7.34
C ILE A 6 3.53 -7.13 -6.64
N TYR A 7 4.47 -6.31 -7.08
CA TYR A 7 5.74 -6.11 -6.41
C TYR A 7 6.06 -4.62 -6.35
N LEU A 8 6.44 -4.13 -5.17
CA LEU A 8 6.98 -2.80 -5.03
C LEU A 8 8.04 -2.75 -3.94
N ALA A 9 9.03 -1.89 -4.13
CA ALA A 9 10.05 -1.57 -3.14
C ALA A 9 10.13 -0.05 -2.97
N MET A 10 10.23 0.41 -1.72
CA MET A 10 10.37 1.83 -1.42
C MET A 10 11.42 2.04 -0.34
N ASP A 11 12.23 3.09 -0.48
CA ASP A 11 13.34 3.36 0.44
C ASP A 11 12.91 4.19 1.66
N ASN A 12 11.72 4.78 1.62
CA ASN A 12 11.19 5.60 2.71
C ASN A 12 9.69 5.35 2.97
N ALA A 13 9.40 4.40 3.87
CA ALA A 13 8.06 4.03 4.29
C ALA A 13 7.22 5.20 4.81
N LYS A 14 7.83 6.27 5.34
CA LYS A 14 7.09 7.42 5.90
C LYS A 14 6.18 8.08 4.86
N ILE A 15 6.57 8.06 3.58
CA ILE A 15 5.78 8.65 2.48
C ILE A 15 4.43 7.94 2.37
N ILE A 16 4.44 6.61 2.21
CA ILE A 16 3.20 5.84 2.08
C ILE A 16 2.41 5.85 3.39
N ILE A 17 3.06 5.73 4.55
CA ILE A 17 2.38 5.73 5.84
C ILE A 17 1.59 7.02 6.06
N ASN A 18 2.18 8.18 5.77
CA ASN A 18 1.50 9.47 5.95
C ASN A 18 0.31 9.62 5.01
N ILE A 19 0.45 9.17 3.76
CA ILE A 19 -0.64 9.19 2.77
C ILE A 19 -1.78 8.25 3.19
N LEU A 20 -1.46 7.04 3.65
CA LEU A 20 -2.46 6.08 4.13
C LEU A 20 -3.18 6.59 5.38
N LYS A 21 -2.46 7.18 6.34
CA LYS A 21 -3.04 7.82 7.53
C LYS A 21 -4.01 8.94 7.17
N ALA A 22 -3.72 9.72 6.13
CA ALA A 22 -4.59 10.82 5.70
C ALA A 22 -5.97 10.36 5.20
N VAL A 23 -6.10 9.10 4.78
CA VAL A 23 -7.38 8.51 4.33
C VAL A 23 -7.91 7.45 5.28
N HIS A 24 -7.27 7.21 6.43
CA HIS A 24 -7.64 6.17 7.38
C HIS A 24 -8.75 6.62 8.34
N PHE A 25 -9.98 6.70 7.83
CA PHE A 25 -11.18 6.97 8.62
C PHE A 25 -12.13 5.75 8.75
N ARG A 26 -11.78 4.62 8.11
CA ARG A 26 -12.42 3.31 8.27
C ARG A 26 -11.38 2.19 8.16
N ASP A 27 -11.64 1.06 8.83
CA ASP A 27 -10.71 -0.05 8.92
C ASP A 27 -10.42 -0.71 7.58
N LEU A 28 -11.42 -0.83 6.70
CA LEU A 28 -11.28 -1.57 5.46
C LEU A 28 -11.06 -0.62 4.27
N ALA A 29 -9.96 -0.82 3.55
CA ALA A 29 -9.65 -0.12 2.32
C ALA A 29 -9.62 -1.07 1.12
N THR A 30 -10.02 -0.56 -0.04
CA THR A 30 -9.82 -1.24 -1.33
C THR A 30 -8.56 -0.70 -1.97
N ILE A 31 -7.61 -1.60 -2.25
CA ILE A 31 -6.37 -1.30 -2.95
C ILE A 31 -6.57 -1.61 -4.42
N PHE A 32 -6.16 -0.71 -5.29
CA PHE A 32 -6.07 -0.90 -6.73
C PHE A 32 -4.64 -0.65 -7.17
N ALA A 33 -3.98 -1.68 -7.72
CA ALA A 33 -2.66 -1.58 -8.33
C ALA A 33 -2.80 -1.65 -9.86
N THR A 34 -2.11 -0.75 -10.54
CA THR A 34 -2.03 -0.64 -12.00
C THR A 34 -0.61 -0.27 -12.38
N ASN A 35 -0.22 -0.32 -13.64
CA ASN A 35 1.12 0.10 -14.07
C ASN A 35 1.48 1.56 -13.70
N ASN A 36 0.48 2.41 -13.44
CA ASN A 36 0.68 3.81 -13.05
C ASN A 36 0.88 4.02 -11.55
N GLY A 37 0.64 2.99 -10.72
CA GLY A 37 0.77 3.09 -9.27
C GLY A 37 -0.40 2.50 -8.49
N ILE A 38 -0.46 2.87 -7.22
CA ILE A 38 -1.42 2.35 -6.25
C ILE A 38 -2.44 3.42 -5.87
N LYS A 39 -3.71 3.07 -6.02
CA LYS A 39 -4.83 3.80 -5.44
C LYS A 39 -5.36 3.05 -4.22
N VAL A 40 -5.56 3.78 -3.13
CA VAL A 40 -6.22 3.29 -1.93
C VAL A 40 -7.52 4.04 -1.76
N THR A 41 -8.63 3.31 -1.73
CA THR A 41 -9.97 3.86 -1.54
C THR A 41 -10.53 3.38 -0.21
N VAL A 42 -10.97 4.33 0.61
CA VAL A 42 -11.69 4.09 1.85
C VAL A 42 -13.08 4.69 1.68
N GLU A 43 -14.12 3.92 1.98
CA GLU A 43 -15.51 4.34 1.83
C GLU A 43 -16.26 4.14 3.14
N ASP A 44 -17.13 5.09 3.46
CA ASP A 44 -18.09 4.99 4.54
C ASP A 44 -19.52 5.12 4.02
N SER A 45 -20.26 4.02 4.11
CA SER A 45 -21.72 3.96 3.96
C SER A 45 -22.26 4.62 2.68
N LYS A 46 -21.48 4.61 1.58
CA LYS A 46 -21.79 5.29 0.30
C LYS A 46 -21.96 6.81 0.39
N CYS A 47 -21.63 7.42 1.52
CA CYS A 47 -21.76 8.86 1.75
C CYS A 47 -20.41 9.58 1.62
N ILE A 48 -19.33 8.93 2.05
CA ILE A 48 -17.99 9.51 2.07
C ILE A 48 -17.02 8.54 1.41
N GLN A 49 -16.18 9.06 0.53
CA GLN A 49 -15.10 8.29 -0.07
C GLN A 49 -13.81 9.10 -0.08
N GLY A 50 -12.76 8.55 0.54
CA GLY A 50 -11.40 9.06 0.50
C GLY A 50 -10.57 8.26 -0.48
N ASN A 51 -9.74 8.95 -1.25
CA ASN A 51 -8.82 8.31 -2.19
C ASN A 51 -7.41 8.84 -1.96
N ALA A 52 -6.46 7.93 -1.80
CA ALA A 52 -5.05 8.22 -1.85
C ALA A 52 -4.47 7.59 -3.13
N PHE A 53 -3.58 8.30 -3.81
CA PHE A 53 -2.89 7.78 -4.99
C PHE A 53 -1.38 7.96 -4.85
N LEU A 54 -0.64 6.89 -5.06
CA LEU A 54 0.82 6.85 -5.11
C LEU A 54 1.23 6.45 -6.51
N HIS A 55 1.84 7.40 -7.24
CA HIS A 55 2.34 7.14 -8.59
C HIS A 55 3.51 6.15 -8.56
N SER A 56 3.63 5.30 -9.59
CA SER A 56 4.66 4.26 -9.67
C SER A 56 6.09 4.79 -9.55
N ALA A 57 6.33 6.02 -10.02
CA ALA A 57 7.62 6.71 -9.91
C ALA A 57 8.08 7.02 -8.47
N LEU A 58 7.22 6.86 -7.46
CA LEU A 58 7.61 7.01 -6.05
C LEU A 58 8.35 5.77 -5.52
N PHE A 59 8.26 4.65 -6.20
CA PHE A 59 8.86 3.38 -5.78
C PHE A 59 10.20 3.16 -6.50
N ARG A 60 11.18 2.59 -5.79
CA ARG A 60 12.47 2.18 -6.37
C ARG A 60 12.28 1.05 -7.38
N GLU A 61 11.37 0.13 -7.08
CA GLU A 61 10.94 -0.94 -7.97
C GLU A 61 9.41 -1.01 -7.92
N TYR A 62 8.77 -1.22 -9.07
CA TYR A 62 7.32 -1.33 -9.17
C TYR A 62 6.92 -2.22 -10.35
N SER A 63 6.08 -3.22 -10.11
CA SER A 63 5.60 -4.15 -11.14
C SER A 63 4.20 -4.67 -10.80
N VAL A 64 3.32 -4.67 -11.79
CA VAL A 64 1.96 -5.22 -11.71
C VAL A 64 1.73 -6.11 -12.93
N LYS A 65 1.28 -7.35 -12.71
CA LYS A 65 1.18 -8.37 -13.78
C LYS A 65 -0.15 -8.38 -14.55
N LYS A 66 -1.08 -7.51 -14.20
CA LYS A 66 -2.39 -7.34 -14.87
C LYS A 66 -2.70 -5.86 -14.97
N ASP A 67 -3.58 -5.48 -15.89
CA ASP A 67 -3.98 -4.09 -16.08
C ASP A 67 -4.46 -3.44 -14.77
N ILE A 68 -5.28 -4.19 -14.01
CA ILE A 68 -5.79 -3.79 -12.71
C ILE A 68 -5.80 -5.01 -11.79
N ILE A 69 -5.22 -4.85 -10.60
CA ILE A 69 -5.33 -5.81 -9.50
C ILE A 69 -5.97 -5.10 -8.32
N SER A 70 -7.04 -5.67 -7.79
CA SER A 70 -7.74 -5.10 -6.65
C SER A 70 -8.00 -6.12 -5.56
N PHE A 71 -7.83 -5.69 -4.31
CA PHE A 71 -8.18 -6.47 -3.13
C PHE A 71 -8.52 -5.55 -1.98
N ARG A 72 -9.21 -6.10 -0.97
CA ARG A 72 -9.58 -5.38 0.25
C ARG A 72 -8.68 -5.83 1.39
N THR A 73 -8.24 -4.89 2.23
CA THR A 73 -7.43 -5.19 3.42
C THR A 73 -7.78 -4.25 4.57
N ASN A 74 -7.36 -4.63 5.78
CA ASN A 74 -7.44 -3.74 6.94
C ASN A 74 -6.31 -2.68 6.84
N LEU A 75 -6.69 -1.43 6.67
CA LEU A 75 -5.80 -0.29 6.51
C LEU A 75 -5.05 0.03 7.80
N GLY A 76 -5.69 -0.11 8.96
CA GLY A 76 -5.04 0.06 10.26
C GLY A 76 -3.90 -0.94 10.43
N VAL A 77 -4.17 -2.23 10.21
CA VAL A 77 -3.15 -3.28 10.27
C VAL A 77 -2.02 -3.04 9.27
N LEU A 78 -2.33 -2.62 8.04
CA LEU A 78 -1.31 -2.29 7.05
C LEU A 78 -0.42 -1.12 7.52
N VAL A 79 -1.02 -0.06 8.06
CA VAL A 79 -0.30 1.10 8.60
C VAL A 79 0.57 0.69 9.79
N ASP A 80 0.07 -0.15 10.69
CA ASP A 80 0.82 -0.65 11.85
C ASP A 80 2.01 -1.50 11.41
N CYS A 81 1.84 -2.42 10.45
CA CYS A 81 2.92 -3.22 9.90
C CYS A 81 4.01 -2.35 9.23
N LEU A 82 3.62 -1.35 8.44
CA LEU A 82 4.57 -0.42 7.82
C LEU A 82 5.29 0.47 8.87
N SER A 83 4.66 0.67 10.03
CA SER A 83 5.16 1.52 11.12
C SER A 83 5.89 0.74 12.21
N ILE A 84 6.23 -0.54 12.00
CA ILE A 84 6.78 -1.43 13.06
C ILE A 84 8.09 -0.91 13.66
N PHE A 85 8.92 -0.25 12.86
CA PHE A 85 10.18 0.38 13.30
C PHE A 85 10.01 1.82 13.79
N GLY A 86 8.76 2.28 13.94
CA GLY A 86 8.40 3.64 14.32
C GLY A 86 8.41 4.62 13.14
N THR A 87 7.75 5.77 13.34
CA THR A 87 7.62 6.83 12.33
C THR A 87 8.20 8.16 12.79
N SER A 88 9.21 8.15 13.66
CA SER A 88 9.78 9.38 14.21
C SER A 88 10.42 10.23 13.10
N VAL A 89 10.21 11.55 13.16
CA VAL A 89 10.70 12.47 12.12
C VAL A 89 12.23 12.47 12.06
N GLN A 90 12.88 12.39 13.21
CA GLN A 90 14.34 12.36 13.36
C GLN A 90 14.94 10.94 13.22
N GLY A 91 14.11 9.91 13.11
CA GLY A 91 14.57 8.53 12.94
C GLY A 91 15.03 8.23 11.51
N PRO A 92 15.82 7.16 11.32
CA PRO A 92 16.26 6.74 9.99
C PRO A 92 15.07 6.45 9.06
N SER A 93 15.32 6.54 7.75
CA SER A 93 14.36 6.07 6.75
C SER A 93 14.32 4.54 6.78
N VAL A 94 13.11 4.00 6.74
CA VAL A 94 12.86 2.55 6.68
C VAL A 94 12.47 2.20 5.26
N SER A 95 13.23 1.31 4.64
CA SER A 95 12.86 0.69 3.37
C SER A 95 11.94 -0.51 3.59
N PHE A 96 11.11 -0.83 2.61
CA PHE A 96 10.36 -2.08 2.61
C PHE A 96 10.13 -2.59 1.19
N ILE A 97 9.82 -3.87 1.09
CA ILE A 97 9.27 -4.52 -0.09
C ILE A 97 7.87 -5.01 0.25
N LEU A 98 6.89 -4.68 -0.60
CA LEU A 98 5.55 -5.24 -0.53
C LEU A 98 5.31 -6.13 -1.73
N SER A 99 4.85 -7.35 -1.48
CA SER A 99 4.49 -8.29 -2.53
C SER A 99 3.15 -8.97 -2.29
N TYR A 100 2.40 -9.12 -3.37
CA TYR A 100 1.14 -9.87 -3.42
C TYR A 100 1.27 -10.96 -4.46
N LYS A 101 1.27 -12.23 -4.04
CA LYS A 101 1.63 -13.34 -4.92
C LYS A 101 0.50 -13.73 -5.86
N THR A 102 -0.66 -14.06 -5.31
CA THR A 102 -1.82 -14.61 -6.04
C THR A 102 -3.12 -14.12 -5.40
N HIS A 103 -4.22 -14.22 -6.14
CA HIS A 103 -5.54 -13.85 -5.60
C HIS A 103 -5.88 -14.71 -4.36
N GLY A 104 -6.27 -14.06 -3.27
CA GLY A 104 -6.55 -14.72 -1.98
C GLY A 104 -5.32 -14.99 -1.10
N SER A 105 -4.09 -14.73 -1.58
CA SER A 105 -2.89 -14.79 -0.73
C SER A 105 -2.79 -13.60 0.23
N GLY A 106 -1.94 -13.70 1.25
CA GLY A 106 -1.61 -12.58 2.12
C GLY A 106 -0.70 -11.54 1.46
N LEU A 107 -0.72 -10.31 1.97
CA LEU A 107 0.28 -9.30 1.65
C LEU A 107 1.55 -9.58 2.46
N ASN A 108 2.67 -9.71 1.77
CA ASN A 108 3.98 -9.86 2.42
C ASN A 108 4.68 -8.51 2.43
N ILE A 109 5.18 -8.11 3.60
CA ILE A 109 5.97 -6.90 3.81
C ILE A 109 7.32 -7.38 4.38
N LEU A 110 8.42 -7.05 3.69
CA LEU A 110 9.80 -7.39 4.08
C LEU A 110 10.64 -6.14 4.26
#